data_AF-A0A1Z9M1L9-F1
#
_entry.id   AF-A0A1Z9M1L9-F1
#
_cell.length_a   1.000
_cell.length_b   1.000
_cell.length_c   1.000
_cell.angle_alpha   90.00
_cell.angle_beta   90.00
_cell.angle_gamma   90.00
#
_symmetry.space_group_name_H-M   'P 1'
#
loop_
_entity.id
_entity.type
_entity.pdbx_description
1 polymer ?
#
loop_
_entity_poly.entity_id
_entity_poly.type
_entity_poly.pdbx_seq_one_letter_code
_entity_poly.pdbx_strand_id
1 'polypeptide(L)'
;MKQPMKPGSRMETIYLNDYCTDGIIKEKDFKEKLFSKNWSKFKGKTVLIKGCADIPIPTWAYMMLSIVLAQHCKKILFGEPCSAITLHNTTKDLTNS
;
A
#
# COMPACT_ATOMS: atom_id res chain seq x y z
N MET A 1 18.86 11.74 4.53
CA MET A 1 17.87 12.80 4.23
C MET A 1 16.47 12.18 4.22
N LYS A 2 15.69 12.35 5.31
CA LYS A 2 14.29 11.89 5.38
C LYS A 2 13.41 13.04 4.85
N GLN A 3 12.70 12.84 3.74
CA GLN A 3 11.79 13.87 3.21
C GLN A 3 10.62 14.07 4.20
N PRO A 4 10.37 15.29 4.72
CA PRO A 4 9.22 15.54 5.57
C PRO A 4 7.95 15.49 4.72
N MET A 5 6.98 14.68 5.16
CA MET A 5 5.68 14.54 4.51
C MET A 5 4.89 15.86 4.62
N LYS A 6 4.35 16.33 3.49
CA LYS A 6 3.50 17.51 3.42
C LYS A 6 2.20 17.30 4.24
N PRO A 7 1.84 18.23 5.14
CA PRO A 7 0.59 18.17 5.89
C PRO A 7 -0.57 18.57 4.96
N GLY A 8 -1.54 17.68 4.75
CA GLY A 8 -2.76 18.01 4.02
C GLY A 8 -3.31 16.93 3.06
N SER A 9 -2.60 15.81 2.87
CA SER A 9 -3.13 14.67 2.11
C SER A 9 -3.52 13.56 3.08
N ARG A 10 -4.82 13.22 3.18
CA ARG A 10 -5.29 12.09 4.00
C ARG A 10 -4.56 10.82 3.55
N MET A 11 -3.62 10.36 4.38
CA MET A 11 -2.92 9.09 4.20
C MET A 11 -3.84 7.98 4.67
N GLU A 12 -4.08 6.99 3.82
CA GLU A 12 -4.85 5.80 4.19
C GLU A 12 -3.88 4.68 4.51
N THR A 13 -4.09 3.98 5.63
CA THR A 13 -3.23 2.85 6.01
C THR A 13 -3.96 1.54 5.75
N ILE A 14 -3.27 0.59 5.11
CA ILE A 14 -3.75 -0.78 4.91
C ILE A 14 -2.86 -1.70 5.71
N TYR A 15 -3.48 -2.50 6.56
CA TYR A 15 -2.80 -3.52 7.35
C TYR A 15 -2.87 -4.85 6.60
N LEU A 16 -1.71 -5.48 6.37
CA LEU A 16 -1.66 -6.81 5.75
C LEU A 16 -2.23 -7.89 6.67
N ASN A 17 -2.27 -7.63 7.98
CA ASN A 17 -2.92 -8.49 8.97
C ASN A 17 -4.40 -8.72 8.69
N ASP A 18 -5.11 -7.77 8.07
CA ASP A 18 -6.53 -7.93 7.72
C ASP A 18 -6.76 -9.08 6.70
N TYR A 19 -5.70 -9.47 5.99
CA TYR A 19 -5.71 -10.55 5.01
C TYR A 19 -5.16 -11.87 5.56
N CYS A 20 -4.79 -11.90 6.83
CA CYS A 20 -4.35 -13.11 7.52
C CYS A 20 -5.55 -13.90 8.05
N THR A 21 -5.47 -15.23 7.99
CA THR A 21 -6.43 -16.17 8.60
C THR A 21 -5.62 -17.19 9.40
N ASP A 22 -5.92 -17.36 10.68
CA ASP A 22 -5.21 -18.30 11.58
C ASP A 22 -3.70 -18.04 11.71
N GLY A 23 -3.28 -16.77 11.67
CA GLY A 23 -1.85 -16.42 11.80
C GLY A 23 -1.02 -16.69 10.54
N ILE A 24 -1.65 -17.06 9.42
CA ILE A 24 -0.97 -17.26 8.12
C ILE A 24 -1.72 -16.52 7.00
N ILE A 25 -0.99 -16.05 6.00
CA ILE A 25 -1.60 -15.54 4.76
C ILE A 25 -1.68 -16.68 3.75
N LYS A 26 -2.92 -17.07 3.42
CA LYS A 26 -3.22 -18.07 2.37
C LYS A 26 -3.41 -17.33 1.05
N GLU A 27 -2.69 -17.73 0.01
CA GLU A 27 -2.70 -17.04 -1.30
C GLU A 27 -4.11 -16.94 -1.90
N LYS A 28 -4.90 -18.02 -1.79
CA LYS A 28 -6.27 -18.07 -2.30
C LYS A 28 -7.15 -17.01 -1.62
N ASP A 29 -7.23 -17.07 -0.29
CA ASP A 29 -8.03 -16.13 0.52
C ASP A 29 -7.56 -14.68 0.33
N PHE A 30 -6.25 -14.47 0.22
CA PHE A 30 -5.66 -13.17 -0.02
C PHE A 30 -6.15 -12.57 -1.34
N LYS A 31 -6.05 -13.34 -2.44
CA LYS A 31 -6.52 -12.90 -3.77
C LYS A 31 -8.02 -12.63 -3.76
N GLU A 32 -8.82 -13.51 -3.17
CA GLU A 32 -10.27 -13.33 -3.08
C GLU A 32 -10.64 -12.03 -2.34
N LYS A 33 -10.02 -11.77 -1.18
CA LYS A 33 -10.19 -10.50 -0.44
C LYS A 33 -9.68 -9.29 -1.23
N LEU A 34 -8.59 -9.44 -1.98
CA LEU A 34 -7.98 -8.36 -2.76
C LEU A 34 -8.88 -7.94 -3.94
N PHE A 35 -9.43 -8.91 -4.69
CA PHE A 35 -10.25 -8.64 -5.86
C PHE A 35 -11.71 -8.31 -5.53
N SER A 36 -12.23 -8.75 -4.39
CA SER A 36 -13.57 -8.37 -3.92
C SER A 36 -13.65 -6.94 -3.38
N LYS A 37 -12.50 -6.34 -3.03
CA LYS A 37 -12.43 -5.01 -2.43
C LYS A 37 -12.47 -3.90 -3.49
N ASN A 38 -13.27 -2.86 -3.24
CA ASN A 38 -13.30 -1.68 -4.10
C ASN A 38 -12.15 -0.72 -3.75
N TRP A 39 -11.19 -0.58 -4.68
CA TRP A 39 -9.98 0.25 -4.55
C TRP A 39 -10.15 1.68 -5.06
N SER A 40 -11.26 2.00 -5.72
CA SER A 40 -11.53 3.34 -6.28
C SER A 40 -11.48 4.44 -5.21
N LYS A 41 -11.77 4.10 -3.95
CA LYS A 41 -11.71 5.02 -2.79
C LYS A 41 -10.31 5.55 -2.47
N PHE A 42 -9.26 4.97 -3.04
CA PHE A 42 -7.86 5.40 -2.87
C PHE A 42 -7.39 6.34 -3.98
N LYS A 43 -8.26 6.69 -4.94
CA LYS A 43 -7.95 7.61 -6.05
C LYS A 43 -7.43 8.95 -5.55
N GLY A 44 -6.22 9.30 -6.00
CA GLY A 44 -5.54 10.54 -5.63
C GLY A 44 -4.99 10.59 -4.20
N LYS A 45 -5.11 9.51 -3.42
CA LYS A 45 -4.60 9.43 -2.05
C LYS A 45 -3.22 8.76 -1.99
N THR A 46 -2.54 8.98 -0.88
CA THR A 46 -1.32 8.26 -0.50
C THR A 46 -1.73 7.07 0.37
N VAL A 47 -1.23 5.88 0.05
CA VAL A 47 -1.53 4.65 0.77
C VAL A 47 -0.27 4.13 1.45
N LEU A 48 -0.35 3.86 2.74
CA LEU A 48 0.69 3.20 3.53
C LEU A 48 0.31 1.74 3.73
N ILE A 49 1.18 0.83 3.33
CA ILE A 49 1.04 -0.60 3.58
C ILE A 49 1.88 -0.95 4.79
N LYS A 50 1.21 -1.41 5.85
CA LYS A 50 1.82 -1.81 7.11
C LYS A 50 1.67 -3.31 7.30
N GLY A 51 2.80 -3.97 7.56
CA GLY A 51 2.84 -5.33 8.05
C GLY A 51 2.92 -5.39 9.57
N CYS A 52 2.81 -6.58 10.12
CA CYS A 52 3.02 -6.87 11.53
C CYS A 52 4.24 -7.77 11.68
N ALA A 53 4.99 -7.57 12.76
CA ALA A 53 6.17 -8.38 13.06
C ALA A 53 5.80 -9.75 13.64
N ASP A 54 4.60 -9.90 14.21
CA ASP A 54 4.16 -11.12 14.89
C ASP A 54 3.70 -12.21 13.91
N ILE A 55 3.35 -11.82 12.68
CA ILE A 55 2.85 -12.73 11.64
C ILE A 55 3.85 -12.71 10.48
N PRO A 56 4.37 -13.86 10.03
CA PRO A 56 5.25 -13.90 8.88
C PRO A 56 4.46 -13.54 7.61
N ILE A 57 4.64 -12.31 7.15
CA ILE A 57 3.98 -11.81 5.93
C ILE A 57 4.92 -12.09 4.74
N PRO A 58 4.48 -12.90 3.77
CA PRO A 58 5.33 -13.22 2.64
C PRO A 58 5.50 -12.01 1.71
N THR A 59 6.69 -11.88 1.12
CA THR A 59 7.04 -10.76 0.22
C THR A 59 6.06 -10.61 -0.95
N TRP A 60 5.56 -11.73 -1.50
CA TRP A 60 4.62 -11.71 -2.61
C TRP A 60 3.30 -11.00 -2.25
N ALA A 61 2.85 -11.04 -0.99
CA ALA A 61 1.61 -10.38 -0.56
C ALA A 61 1.74 -8.84 -0.62
N TYR A 62 2.89 -8.32 -0.21
CA TYR A 62 3.23 -6.90 -0.38
C TYR A 62 3.23 -6.50 -1.86
N MET A 63 3.86 -7.31 -2.71
CA MET A 63 3.91 -7.03 -4.16
C MET A 63 2.52 -7.05 -4.81
N MET A 64 1.69 -8.06 -4.53
CA MET A 64 0.34 -8.13 -5.08
C MET A 64 -0.52 -6.93 -4.67
N LEU A 65 -0.47 -6.56 -3.39
CA LEU A 65 -1.18 -5.38 -2.90
C LEU A 65 -0.67 -4.10 -3.58
N SER A 66 0.64 -3.97 -3.80
CA SER A 66 1.25 -2.86 -4.53
C SER A 66 0.68 -2.72 -5.94
N ILE A 67 0.64 -3.83 -6.69
CA ILE A 67 0.24 -3.86 -8.10
C ILE A 67 -1.20 -3.38 -8.25
N VAL A 68 -2.10 -3.84 -7.38
CA VAL A 68 -3.50 -3.42 -7.38
C VAL A 68 -3.61 -1.94 -7.00
N LEU A 69 -2.92 -1.50 -5.96
CA LEU A 69 -2.98 -0.11 -5.51
C LEU A 69 -2.34 0.88 -6.49
N ALA A 70 -1.32 0.47 -7.24
CA ALA A 70 -0.60 1.36 -8.16
C ALA A 70 -1.52 1.93 -9.25
N GLN A 71 -2.58 1.19 -9.61
CA GLN A 71 -3.58 1.63 -10.59
C GLN A 71 -4.60 2.61 -9.99
N HIS A 72 -4.69 2.68 -8.66
CA HIS A 72 -5.75 3.38 -7.96
C HIS A 72 -5.28 4.48 -7.02
N CYS A 73 -3.99 4.62 -6.71
CA CYS A 73 -3.49 5.63 -5.78
C CYS A 73 -2.33 6.44 -6.37
N LYS A 74 -2.02 7.58 -5.75
CA LYS A 74 -0.95 8.47 -6.22
C LYS A 74 0.43 8.02 -5.75
N LYS A 75 0.49 7.52 -4.52
CA LYS A 75 1.74 7.14 -3.87
C LYS A 75 1.51 5.95 -2.95
N ILE A 76 2.39 4.97 -3.05
CA ILE A 76 2.41 3.81 -2.15
C ILE A 76 3.66 3.89 -1.28
N LEU A 77 3.46 3.71 0.02
CA LEU A 77 4.49 3.73 1.04
C LEU A 77 4.50 2.37 1.76
N PHE A 78 5.67 1.89 2.15
CA PHE A 78 5.83 0.63 2.89
C PHE A 78 6.60 0.86 4.18
N GLY A 79 6.17 0.15 5.23
CA GLY A 79 6.84 0.13 6.53
C GLY A 79 6.14 1.00 7.57
N GLU A 80 6.92 1.58 8.47
CA GLU A 80 6.41 2.44 9.54
C GLU A 80 6.45 3.92 9.12
N PRO A 81 5.52 4.76 9.60
CA PRO A 81 5.46 6.17 9.21
C PRO A 81 6.77 6.96 9.46
N CYS A 82 7.61 6.53 10.41
CA CYS A 82 8.94 7.14 10.69
C CYS A 82 10.09 6.61 9.80
N SER A 83 9.87 5.52 9.05
CA SER A 83 10.85 4.85 8.18
C SER A 83 10.29 4.51 6.79
N ALA A 84 9.15 5.10 6.41
CA ALA A 84 8.42 4.72 5.22
C ALA A 84 9.25 4.94 3.94
N ILE A 85 9.44 3.86 3.17
CA ILE A 85 10.10 3.89 1.88
C ILE A 85 9.05 4.07 0.78
N THR A 86 9.35 4.90 -0.22
CA THR A 86 8.44 5.15 -1.34
C THR A 86 8.53 4.03 -2.38
N LEU A 87 7.49 3.18 -2.39
CA LEU A 87 6.97 2.33 -3.48
C LEU A 87 7.04 2.93 -4.90
N HIS A 88 6.18 3.92 -5.06
CA HIS A 88 5.74 4.37 -6.35
C HIS A 88 5.32 5.83 -6.23
N ASN A 89 5.71 6.67 -7.18
CA ASN A 89 5.33 8.06 -7.25
C ASN A 89 4.93 8.37 -8.69
N THR A 90 3.67 8.70 -8.92
CA THR A 90 3.23 9.24 -10.21
C THR A 90 3.55 10.74 -10.25
N THR A 91 4.77 11.10 -10.67
CA THR A 91 5.04 12.44 -11.21
C THR A 91 4.42 12.50 -12.59
N LYS A 92 3.28 13.21 -12.73
CA LYS A 92 2.92 13.77 -14.03
C LYS A 92 3.94 14.88 -14.29
N ASP A 93 4.97 14.57 -15.04
CA ASP A 93 5.83 15.58 -15.64
C ASP A 93 4.98 16.37 -16.66
N LEU A 94 4.47 17.51 -16.22
CA LEU A 94 4.00 18.57 -17.11
C LEU A 94 5.25 19.26 -17.66
N THR A 95 5.97 18.60 -18.57
CA THR A 95 6.90 19.29 -19.49
C THR A 95 6.18 19.43 -20.82
N ASN A 96 5.26 20.37 -20.85
CA ASN A 96 4.78 20.97 -22.07
C ASN A 96 5.68 22.18 -22.33
N SER A 97 6.79 21.99 -23.03
CA SER A 97 7.43 22.99 -23.90
C SER A 97 8.59 22.38 -24.68
#